data_AF-A0A1C4CX06-F1
#
_entry.id   AF-A0A1C4CX06-F1
#
_cell.length_a   1.000
_cell.length_b   1.000
_cell.length_c   1.000
_cell.angle_alpha   90.00
_cell.angle_beta   90.00
_cell.angle_gamma   90.00
#
_symmetry.space_group_name_H-M   'P 1'
#
loop_
_entity.id
_entity.type
_entity.pdbx_description
1 polymer ?
#
loop_
_entity_poly.entity_id
_entity_poly.type
_entity_poly.pdbx_seq_one_letter_code
_entity_poly.pdbx_strand_id
1 'polypeptide(L)'
;MTTKIELNDNFAQNRYMLEENFIIPAQSQLNNFDFRIPKYQYYTGQVVIYNPDKWAYAIFTFFKDKPTKANQNLYQVLHLSLDN
;
A
#
# COMPACT_ATOMS: atom_id res chain seq x y z
N MET A 1 1.22 -10.77 11.97
CA MET A 1 1.32 -9.65 11.00
C MET A 1 -0.10 -9.30 10.60
N THR A 2 -0.57 -8.09 10.89
CA THR A 2 -1.89 -7.66 10.40
C THR A 2 -1.66 -7.07 9.02
N THR A 3 -2.13 -7.78 8.00
CA THR A 3 -2.01 -7.36 6.61
C THR A 3 -3.40 -7.13 6.08
N LYS A 4 -3.67 -5.92 5.59
CA LYS A 4 -4.90 -5.63 4.86
C LYS A 4 -4.56 -5.63 3.38
N ILE A 5 -5.25 -6.47 2.61
CA ILE A 5 -5.04 -6.63 1.18
C ILE A 5 -6.38 -6.36 0.50
N GLU A 6 -6.40 -5.37 -0.39
CA GLU A 6 -7.52 -5.07 -1.26
C GLU A 6 -7.01 -5.08 -2.70
N LEU A 7 -7.38 -6.09 -3.49
CA LEU A 7 -7.00 -6.19 -4.89
C LEU A 7 -8.25 -6.16 -5.75
N ASN A 8 -8.18 -5.47 -6.87
CA ASN A 8 -9.27 -5.32 -7.82
C ASN A 8 -9.08 -6.33 -8.96
N ASP A 9 -10.13 -6.61 -9.73
CA ASP A 9 -10.04 -7.49 -10.92
C ASP A 9 -9.00 -7.02 -11.96
N ASN A 10 -8.72 -5.72 -11.97
CA ASN A 10 -7.73 -5.10 -12.87
C ASN A 10 -6.29 -5.10 -12.30
N PHE A 11 -6.04 -5.77 -11.16
CA PHE A 11 -4.71 -5.81 -10.56
C PHE A 11 -3.66 -6.32 -11.54
N ALA A 12 -3.97 -7.32 -12.37
CA ALA A 12 -3.02 -7.84 -13.36
C ALA A 12 -2.49 -6.79 -14.36
N GLN A 13 -3.17 -5.66 -14.50
CA GLN A 13 -2.79 -4.57 -15.40
C GLN A 13 -1.95 -3.48 -14.71
N ASN A 14 -1.59 -3.66 -13.43
CA ASN A 14 -0.80 -2.66 -12.71
C ASN A 14 0.61 -2.52 -13.31
N ARG A 15 1.09 -1.27 -13.37
CA ARG A 15 2.40 -0.91 -13.94
C ARG A 15 3.20 -0.05 -12.99
N TYR A 16 2.56 0.54 -12.00
CA TYR A 16 3.16 1.44 -11.04
C TYR A 16 2.74 1.07 -9.63
N MET A 17 3.66 1.24 -8.68
CA MET A 17 3.43 1.01 -7.27
C MET A 17 3.93 2.22 -6.50
N LEU A 18 3.07 2.81 -5.68
CA LEU A 18 3.41 3.88 -4.75
C LEU A 18 3.64 3.28 -3.38
N GLU A 19 4.77 3.62 -2.75
CA GLU A 19 5.08 3.26 -1.38
C GLU A 19 4.97 4.47 -0.46
N GLU A 20 4.22 4.31 0.61
CA GLU A 20 4.03 5.32 1.64
C GLU A 20 4.32 4.74 3.02
N ASN A 21 5.29 5.33 3.72
CA ASN A 21 5.70 4.89 5.04
C ASN A 21 5.09 5.80 6.11
N PHE A 22 4.47 5.19 7.11
CA PHE A 22 3.84 5.88 8.23
C PHE A 22 4.39 5.35 9.55
N ILE A 23 4.76 6.29 10.42
CA ILE A 23 5.18 5.98 11.79
C ILE A 23 3.93 5.92 12.67
N ILE A 24 3.83 4.86 13.46
CA ILE A 24 2.81 4.74 14.50
C ILE A 24 3.40 5.37 15.76
N PRO A 25 2.78 6.42 16.32
CA PRO A 25 3.20 6.98 17.60
C PRO A 25 3.22 5.88 18.67
N ALA A 26 4.21 5.89 19.55
CA ALA A 26 4.33 4.92 20.64
C ALA A 26 3.03 4.91 21.47
N GLN A 27 2.37 3.75 21.53
CA GLN A 27 1.13 3.55 22.25
C GLN A 27 1.14 2.16 22.90
N SER A 28 0.43 2.01 24.01
CA SER A 28 0.44 0.77 24.79
C SER A 28 -0.22 -0.40 24.08
N GLN A 29 -1.20 -0.14 23.20
CA GLN A 29 -1.92 -1.14 22.43
C GLN A 29 -2.32 -0.58 21.07
N LEU A 30 -2.42 -1.46 20.07
CA LEU A 30 -2.96 -1.15 18.73
C LEU A 30 -4.47 -1.41 18.63
N ASN A 31 -5.13 -1.79 19.74
CA ASN A 31 -6.58 -1.99 19.76
C ASN A 31 -7.27 -0.68 19.35
N ASN A 32 -8.04 -0.73 18.25
CA ASN A 32 -8.71 0.41 17.62
C ASN A 32 -7.81 1.48 16.98
N PHE A 33 -6.56 1.12 16.61
CA PHE A 33 -5.74 2.04 15.84
C PHE A 33 -6.28 2.17 14.41
N ASP A 34 -6.69 3.39 14.05
CA ASP A 34 -7.16 3.70 12.70
C ASP A 34 -5.96 3.97 11.79
N PHE A 35 -5.68 3.03 10.89
CA PHE A 35 -4.67 3.21 9.88
C PHE A 35 -5.12 4.32 8.93
N ARG A 36 -4.34 5.40 8.85
CA ARG A 36 -4.61 6.51 7.93
C ARG A 36 -4.26 6.08 6.52
N ILE A 37 -5.19 5.37 5.91
CA ILE A 37 -5.06 4.83 4.57
C ILE A 37 -5.45 5.92 3.57
N PRO A 38 -4.51 6.44 2.77
CA PRO A 38 -4.83 7.40 1.74
C PRO A 38 -5.72 6.78 0.67
N LYS A 39 -6.77 7.51 0.29
CA LYS A 39 -7.69 7.11 -0.77
C LYS A 39 -7.25 7.74 -2.07
N TYR A 40 -6.72 6.91 -2.97
CA TYR A 40 -6.44 7.31 -4.34
C TYR A 40 -7.62 6.97 -5.25
N GLN A 41 -7.74 7.68 -6.36
CA GLN A 41 -8.63 7.27 -7.46
C GLN A 41 -7.86 6.36 -8.42
N TYR A 42 -8.58 5.48 -9.11
CA TYR A 42 -8.03 4.61 -10.16
C TYR A 42 -6.91 3.65 -9.70
N TYR A 43 -6.83 3.35 -8.40
CA TYR A 43 -5.96 2.29 -7.92
C TYR A 43 -6.52 0.92 -8.33
N THR A 44 -5.62 -0.03 -8.51
CA THR A 44 -5.87 -1.42 -8.92
C THR A 44 -5.61 -2.43 -7.81
N GLY A 45 -5.01 -1.96 -6.72
CA GLY A 45 -4.88 -2.68 -5.46
C GLY A 45 -4.22 -1.81 -4.40
N GLN A 46 -4.39 -2.20 -3.14
CA GLN A 46 -3.79 -1.58 -1.99
C GLN A 46 -3.42 -2.64 -0.95
N VAL A 47 -2.21 -2.55 -0.44
CA VAL A 47 -1.68 -3.45 0.59
C VAL A 47 -1.15 -2.62 1.73
N VAL A 48 -1.59 -2.94 2.95
CA VAL A 48 -1.10 -2.33 4.18
C VAL A 48 -0.31 -3.38 4.96
N ILE A 49 0.96 -3.09 5.22
CA ILE A 49 1.88 -3.98 5.95
C ILE A 49 2.29 -3.29 7.24
N TYR A 50 1.92 -3.87 8.37
CA TYR A 50 2.37 -3.43 9.68
C TYR A 50 3.70 -4.10 10.07
N ASN A 51 4.68 -3.29 10.45
CA ASN A 51 5.96 -3.70 11.02
C ASN A 51 5.95 -3.45 12.55
N PRO A 52 5.85 -4.53 13.37
CA PRO A 52 5.81 -4.40 14.82
C PRO A 52 7.14 -3.95 15.43
N ASP A 53 8.28 -4.33 14.85
CA ASP A 53 9.60 -3.98 15.37
C ASP A 53 9.85 -2.47 15.27
N LYS A 54 9.38 -1.86 14.18
CA LYS A 54 9.57 -0.45 13.90
C LYS A 54 8.43 0.45 14.38
N TRP A 55 7.34 -0.13 14.91
CA TRP A 55 6.10 0.61 15.17
C TRP A 55 5.71 1.48 13.97
N ALA A 56 5.67 0.86 12.79
CA ALA A 56 5.40 1.56 11.54
C ALA A 56 4.54 0.69 10.64
N TYR A 57 3.85 1.32 9.69
CA TYR A 57 3.19 0.60 8.62
C TYR A 57 3.55 1.23 7.28
N ALA A 58 3.65 0.38 6.27
CA ALA A 58 3.83 0.78 4.89
C ALA A 58 2.55 0.49 4.13
N ILE A 59 2.16 1.42 3.25
CA ILE A 59 1.06 1.26 2.31
C ILE A 59 1.63 1.20 0.92
N PHE A 60 1.27 0.14 0.20
CA PHE A 60 1.60 -0.06 -1.19
C PHE A 60 0.32 0.08 -2.01
N THR A 61 0.24 1.13 -2.81
CA THR A 61 -0.90 1.37 -3.69
C THR A 61 -0.50 1.14 -5.14
N PHE A 62 -1.25 0.29 -5.85
CA PHE A 62 -0.94 -0.14 -7.21
C PHE A 62 -1.80 0.60 -8.22
N PHE A 63 -1.20 1.01 -9.34
CA PHE A 63 -1.86 1.76 -10.39
C PHE A 63 -1.54 1.18 -11.77
N LYS A 64 -2.51 1.25 -12.67
CA LYS A 64 -2.30 0.97 -14.09
C LYS A 64 -1.51 2.07 -14.78
N ASP A 65 -1.81 3.32 -14.46
CA ASP A 65 -1.19 4.51 -15.04
C ASP A 65 -0.40 5.29 -13.99
N LYS A 66 0.56 6.11 -14.43
CA LYS A 66 1.42 6.89 -13.54
C LYS A 66 0.56 7.92 -12.78
N PRO A 67 0.52 7.90 -11.44
CA PRO A 67 -0.24 8.88 -10.68
C PRO A 67 0.38 10.29 -10.80
N THR A 68 -0.46 11.31 -11.00
CA THR A 68 -0.04 12.71 -11.25
C THR A 68 0.64 13.37 -10.05
N LYS A 69 0.36 12.89 -8.84
CA LYS A 69 0.96 13.38 -7.59
C LYS A 69 1.71 12.23 -6.92
N ALA A 70 3.02 12.20 -7.10
CA ALA A 70 3.90 11.31 -6.35
C ALA A 70 5.04 12.14 -5.75
N ASN A 71 4.76 12.84 -4.65
CA ASN A 71 5.83 13.36 -3.77
C ASN A 71 6.44 12.24 -2.90
N GLN A 72 6.23 10.99 -3.31
CA GLN A 72 6.47 9.76 -2.56
C GLN A 72 7.16 8.77 -3.50
N ASN A 73 7.70 7.69 -2.92
CA ASN A 73 8.46 6.70 -3.67
C ASN A 73 7.54 5.98 -4.67
N LEU A 74 7.71 6.27 -5.95
CA LEU A 74 6.98 5.65 -7.04
C LEU A 74 7.88 4.68 -7.79
N TYR A 75 7.46 3.44 -7.87
CA TYR A 75 8.15 2.35 -8.53
C TYR A 75 7.38 1.92 -9.79
N GLN A 76 8.12 1.38 -10.76
CA GLN A 76 7.54 0.71 -11.91
C GLN A 76 7.54 -0.80 -11.65
N VAL A 77 6.39 -1.43 -11.85
CA VAL A 77 6.24 -2.88 -11.74
C VAL A 77 6.73 -3.50 -13.05
N LEU A 78 7.79 -4.30 -12.97
CA LEU A 78 8.39 -4.95 -14.13
C LEU A 78 7.79 -6.33 -14.40
N HIS A 79 7.36 -7.03 -13.35
CA HIS A 79 6.82 -8.38 -13.45
C HIS A 79 5.84 -8.65 -12.30
N LEU A 80 4.74 -9.34 -12.62
CA LEU A 80 3.78 -9.89 -11.67
C LEU A 80 3.68 -11.39 -11.93
N SER A 81 4.07 -12.19 -10.95
CA SER A 81 3.82 -13.63 -10.98
C SER A 81 2.43 -13.88 -10.39
N LEU A 82 1.43 -13.94 -11.26
CA LEU A 82 0.06 -14.28 -10.88
C LEU A 82 -0.11 -15.80 -10.96
N ASP A 83 -0.75 -16.39 -9.95
CA ASP A 83 -1.18 -17.78 -10.01
C ASP A 83 -2.29 -17.89 -11.07
N ASN A 84 -1.98 -18.56 -12.18
CA ASN A 84 -2.95 -18.87 -13.24
C ASN A 84 -3.87 -20.01 -12.83
#